data_AF-A0A1G9WXH9-F1
#
_entry.id   AF-A0A1G9WXH9-F1
#
_cell.length_a   1.000
_cell.length_b   1.000
_cell.length_c   1.000
_cell.angle_alpha   90.00
_cell.angle_beta   90.00
_cell.angle_gamma   90.00
#
_symmetry.space_group_name_H-M   'P 1'
#
loop_
_entity.id
_entity.type
_entity.pdbx_description
1 polymer ?
#
loop_
_entity_poly.entity_id
_entity_poly.type
_entity_poly.pdbx_seq_one_letter_code
_entity_poly.pdbx_strand_id
1 'polypeptide(L)' 'MTHWTFAAIVTYTFPTLIDMLGGGVSFAFFFVCRLFQLFWVVRIMPETKGVPLEEMEVRLSR' A
#
# COMPACT_ATOMS: atom_id res chain seq x y z
N MET A 1 7.11 8.71 7.17
CA MET A 1 7.09 9.25 5.78
C MET A 1 6.95 8.14 4.74
N THR A 2 6.08 7.15 4.96
CA THR A 2 6.04 5.94 4.13
C THR A 2 4.77 5.86 3.29
N HIS A 3 3.58 5.87 3.89
CA HIS A 3 2.31 5.77 3.15
C HIS A 3 2.03 6.96 2.20
N TRP A 4 2.23 8.19 2.68
CA TRP A 4 1.80 9.40 1.96
C TRP A 4 2.59 9.66 0.68
N THR A 5 3.87 9.32 0.65
CA THR A 5 4.72 9.48 -0.55
C THR A 5 4.27 8.57 -1.68
N PHE A 6 3.97 7.30 -1.39
CA PHE A 6 3.42 6.38 -2.40
C PHE A 6 2.04 6.83 -2.88
N ALA A 7 1.20 7.36 -1.99
CA ALA A 7 -0.10 7.91 -2.38
C ALA A 7 0.04 9.11 -3.34
N ALA A 8 1.00 10.01 -3.08
CA ALA A 8 1.29 11.13 -3.98
C ALA A 8 1.77 10.65 -5.35
N ILE A 9 2.68 9.67 -5.41
CA ILE A 9 3.17 9.10 -6.67
C ILE A 9 2.02 8.53 -7.49
N VAL A 10 1.14 7.73 -6.88
CA VAL A 10 -0.03 7.17 -7.58
C VAL A 10 -0.94 8.30 -8.10
N THR A 11 -1.16 9.35 -7.30
CA THR A 11 -2.03 10.48 -7.66
C THR A 11 -1.49 11.26 -8.86
N TYR A 12 -0.18 11.49 -8.93
CA TYR A 12 0.44 12.21 -10.05
C TYR A 12 0.62 11.36 -11.30
N THR A 13 0.81 10.04 -11.16
CA THR A 13 1.06 9.13 -12.29
C THR A 13 -0.22 8.60 -12.91
N PHE A 14 -1.32 8.53 -12.15
CA PHE A 14 -2.61 8.01 -12.61
C PHE A 14 -3.16 8.70 -13.87
N PRO A 15 -3.18 10.05 -13.98
CA PRO A 15 -3.68 10.73 -15.18
C PRO A 15 -2.86 10.39 -16.43
N THR A 16 -1.53 10.39 -16.31
CA THR A 16 -0.62 10.05 -17.42
C THR A 16 -0.81 8.59 -17.86
N LEU A 17 -1.05 7.68 -16.92
CA LEU A 17 -1.29 6.27 -17.23
C LEU A 17 -2.59 6.09 -18.02
N ILE A 18 -3.65 6.78 -17.62
CA ILE A 18 -4.95 6.77 -18.31
C ILE A 18 -4.84 7.35 -19.72
N ASP A 19 -4.09 8.44 -19.90
CA ASP A 19 -3.90 9.08 -21.20
C ASP A 19 -3.13 8.18 -22.19
N MET A 20 -2.13 7.43 -21.69
CA MET A 20 -1.29 6.56 -22.52
C MET A 20 -1.90 5.17 -22.80
N LEU A 21 -2.55 4.55 -21.81
CA LEU A 21 -2.98 3.15 -21.86
C LEU A 21 -4.50 2.96 -21.86
N GLY A 22 -5.25 4.06 -21.69
CA GLY A 22 -6.70 4.03 -21.49
C GLY A 22 -7.10 3.63 -20.07
N GLY A 23 -8.35 3.91 -19.72
CA GLY A 23 -8.85 3.68 -18.36
C GLY A 23 -8.85 2.21 -17.94
N GLY A 24 -9.34 1.31 -18.81
CA GLY A 24 -9.47 -0.12 -18.48
C GLY A 24 -8.14 -0.79 -18.10
N VAL A 25 -7.09 -0.54 -18.89
CA VAL A 25 -5.75 -1.11 -18.65
C VAL A 25 -5.11 -0.49 -17.40
N SER A 26 -5.28 0.82 -17.21
CA SER A 26 -4.75 1.53 -16.04
C SER A 26 -5.38 1.03 -14.75
N PHE A 27 -6.70 0.84 -14.71
CA PHE A 27 -7.38 0.27 -13.54
C PHE A 27 -6.95 -1.17 -13.26
N ALA A 28 -6.78 -2.00 -14.30
CA ALA A 28 -6.27 -3.36 -14.13
C ALA A 28 -4.85 -3.39 -13.55
N PHE A 29 -3.97 -2.48 -13.99
CA PHE A 29 -2.62 -2.33 -13.45
C PHE A 29 -2.65 -2.01 -11.94
N PHE A 30 -3.38 -0.97 -11.55
CA PHE A 30 -3.46 -0.59 -10.13
C PHE A 30 -4.18 -1.65 -9.27
N PHE A 31 -5.13 -2.38 -9.84
CA PHE A 31 -5.76 -3.52 -9.18
C PHE A 31 -4.75 -4.61 -8.84
N VAL A 32 -3.90 -4.99 -9.80
CA VAL A 32 -2.80 -5.96 -9.55
C VAL A 32 -1.86 -5.45 -8.47
N CYS A 33 -1.47 -4.16 -8.51
CA CYS A 33 -0.65 -3.57 -7.46
C CYS A 33 -1.29 -3.66 -6.06
N ARG A 34 -2.63 -3.49 -5.96
CA ARG A 34 -3.35 -3.65 -4.69
C ARG A 34 -3.39 -5.09 -4.19
N LEU A 35 -3.44 -6.08 -5.07
CA LEU A 35 -3.36 -7.48 -4.67
C LEU A 35 -2.00 -7.82 -4.05
N PHE A 36 -0.90 -7.31 -4.63
CA PHE A 36 0.43 -7.46 -4.03
C PHE A 36 0.52 -6.83 -2.64
N GLN A 37 -0.02 -5.62 -2.49
CA GLN A 37 -0.03 -4.94 -1.20
C GLN A 37 -0.92 -5.67 -0.17
N LEU A 38 -2.06 -6.23 -0.59
CA LEU A 38 -2.91 -7.03 0.28
C LEU A 38 -2.19 -8.30 0.76
N PHE A 39 -1.53 -9.00 -0.16
CA PHE A 39 -0.73 -10.18 0.20
C PHE A 39 0.38 -9.84 1.19
N TRP A 40 1.08 -8.73 0.98
CA TRP A 40 2.10 -8.23 1.91
C TRP A 40 1.52 -7.98 3.31
N VAL A 41 0.39 -7.28 3.40
CA VAL A 41 -0.25 -6.98 4.69
C VAL A 41 -0.64 -8.26 5.41
N VAL A 42 -1.28 -9.21 4.73
CA VAL A 42 -1.73 -10.47 5.35
C VAL A 42 -0.56 -11.36 5.79
N ARG A 43 0.57 -11.33 5.07
CA ARG A 43 1.73 -12.21 5.36
C ARG A 43 2.71 -11.62 6.37
N ILE A 44 2.90 -10.30 6.38
CA ILE A 44 4.04 -9.65 7.05
C ILE A 44 3.60 -8.73 8.18
N MET A 45 2.40 -8.14 8.12
CA MET A 45 1.92 -7.35 9.25
C MET A 45 1.23 -8.26 10.26
N PRO A 46 1.81 -8.46 11.46
CA PRO A 46 1.12 -9.21 12.52
C PRO A 46 -0.17 -8.47 12.90
N GLU A 47 -1.21 -9.22 13.24
CA GLU A 47 -2.47 -8.69 13.79
C GLU A 47 -2.15 -7.74 14.96
N THR A 48 -2.39 -6.44 14.77
CA THR A 48 -2.18 -5.40 15.78
C THR A 48 -3.37 -5.28 16.74
N LYS A 49 -4.40 -6.12 16.55
CA LYS A 49 -5.65 -6.05 17.29
C LYS A 49 -5.47 -6.69 18.67
N GLY A 50 -5.63 -5.88 19.72
CA GLY A 50 -5.57 -6.34 21.12
C GLY A 50 -4.17 -6.30 21.74
N VAL A 51 -3.15 -5.81 21.02
CA VAL A 51 -1.81 -5.58 21.56
C VAL A 51 -1.71 -4.11 22.01
N PRO A 52 -1.39 -3.81 23.29
CA PRO A 52 -1.13 -2.45 23.74
C PRO A 52 0.00 -1.81 22.92
N LEU A 53 -0.12 -0.50 22.64
CA LEU A 53 0.90 0.26 21.89
C LEU A 53 2.31 0.12 22.49
N GLU A 54 2.39 0.06 23.82
CA GLU A 54 3.63 -0.10 24.59
C GLU A 54 4.34 -1.43 24.27
N GLU A 55 3.60 -2.53 24.12
CA GLU A 55 4.17 -3.84 23.78
C GLU A 55 4.65 -3.90 22.32
N MET A 56 4.01 -3.15 21.42
CA MET A 56 4.47 -3.02 20.03
C MET A 56 5.77 -2.21 19.95
N GLU A 57 5.90 -1.14 20.74
CA GLU A 57 7.11 -0.31 20.78
C GLU A 57 8.33 -1.08 21.32
N VAL A 58 8.14 -1.91 22.35
CA VAL A 58 9.20 -2.79 22.88
C VAL A 58 9.61 -3.87 21.87
N ARG A 59 8.66 -4.42 21.09
CA ARG A 59 8.97 -5.40 20.04
C ARG A 59 9.68 -4.80 18.83
N LEU A 60 9.44 -3.53 18.51
CA LEU A 60 10.03 -2.85 17.35
C LEU A 60 11.37 -2.15 17.64
N SER A 61 11.68 -1.88 18.91
CA SER A 61 12.90 -1.17 19.35
C SER A 61 14.12 -2.08 19.60
N ARG A 62 14.01 -3.37 19.24
CA ARG A 62 15.09 -4.36 19.32
C ARG A 62 15.47 -4.86 17.94
#